data_AF-A0AAU4REM1-F1
#
_entry.id   AF-A0AAU4REM1-F1
#
_cell.length_a   1.000
_cell.length_b   1.000
_cell.length_c   1.000
_cell.angle_alpha   90.00
_cell.angle_beta   90.00
_cell.angle_gamma   90.00
#
_symmetry.space_group_name_H-M   'P 1'
#
loop_
_entity.id
_entity.type
_entity.pdbx_description
1 polymer ?
#
loop_
_entity_poly.entity_id
_entity_poly.type
_entity_poly.pdbx_seq_one_letter_code
_entity_poly.pdbx_strand_id
1 'polypeptide(L)'
;MPVVPVHTDPPAGAGEAAQPPAASRPSRRRGRTALLIAGAAALGLVAGTCAGYLVQADREPTKLPPLSQPTLAQAKGDGPEPLSAARDHKVKTDGDLRRLLLRKPAGSKEPDWLASSGGWMDIAAYADDYTRPGDEFGILVNDEFRRAAVTGWEVGSTYRVTVRLVQFRQENSMAAADNSNNQQDWAEKDAGTDSWGIPGTGDGMAYVHTEPTTKAGYLPLYGAEAHAWRGDVAMEMWIYDSKPIGKKAIMDLAERQMERL
;
A
#
# COMPACT_ATOMS: atom_id res chain seq x y z
N MET A 1 -31.73 26.28 38.87
CA MET A 1 -30.93 26.30 40.12
C MET A 1 -29.58 25.69 39.78
N PRO A 2 -28.43 26.37 39.95
CA PRO A 2 -28.22 27.82 40.18
C PRO A 2 -28.65 28.67 38.95
N VAL A 3 -27.89 29.64 38.42
CA VAL A 3 -27.75 31.07 38.84
C VAL A 3 -27.40 31.98 37.63
N VAL A 4 -27.48 33.30 37.81
CA VAL A 4 -27.39 34.44 36.85
C VAL A 4 -26.47 35.53 37.48
N PRO A 5 -25.64 36.32 36.74
CA PRO A 5 -25.93 37.74 36.37
C PRO A 5 -25.48 38.16 34.93
N VAL A 6 -26.12 39.05 34.14
CA VAL A 6 -26.60 40.47 34.31
C VAL A 6 -25.43 41.48 34.13
N HIS A 7 -25.47 42.63 33.40
CA HIS A 7 -26.46 43.72 33.10
C HIS A 7 -26.30 44.27 31.64
N THR A 8 -27.35 44.51 30.84
CA THR A 8 -28.17 45.74 30.57
C THR A 8 -27.50 47.03 30.03
N ASP A 9 -27.87 47.37 28.78
CA ASP A 9 -28.30 48.66 28.19
C ASP A 9 -27.60 50.01 28.44
N PRO A 10 -27.41 50.78 27.35
CA PRO A 10 -27.68 52.23 27.27
C PRO A 10 -29.02 52.55 26.54
N PRO A 11 -29.59 53.76 26.73
CA PRO A 11 -31.03 53.98 26.58
C PRO A 11 -31.54 54.41 25.20
N ALA A 12 -32.87 54.32 25.05
CA ALA A 12 -33.64 54.81 23.92
C ALA A 12 -33.71 56.35 23.81
N GLY A 13 -34.00 56.84 22.61
CA GLY A 13 -34.27 58.26 22.34
C GLY A 13 -34.79 58.48 20.91
N ALA A 14 -36.08 58.25 20.69
CA ALA A 14 -36.74 58.61 19.43
C ALA A 14 -37.04 60.11 19.38
N GLY A 15 -36.83 60.74 18.23
CA GLY A 15 -37.10 62.16 17.99
C GLY A 15 -37.31 62.43 16.50
N GLU A 16 -38.53 62.85 16.15
CA GLU A 16 -39.05 62.87 14.78
C GLU A 16 -38.95 64.24 14.11
N ALA A 17 -38.58 64.29 12.81
CA ALA A 17 -38.86 65.41 11.92
C ALA A 17 -38.72 65.00 10.44
N ALA A 18 -39.79 65.13 9.65
CA ALA A 18 -39.76 64.88 8.20
C ALA A 18 -39.35 66.14 7.40
N GLN A 19 -38.62 65.97 6.30
CA GLN A 19 -38.29 67.03 5.33
C GLN A 19 -38.31 66.52 3.87
N PRO A 20 -38.46 67.42 2.86
CA PRO A 20 -39.25 67.14 1.64
C PRO A 20 -38.50 66.46 0.48
N PRO A 21 -39.17 66.14 -0.66
CA PRO A 21 -38.64 65.20 -1.65
C PRO A 21 -37.47 65.76 -2.46
N ALA A 22 -36.35 65.03 -2.48
CA ALA A 22 -35.21 65.33 -3.33
C ALA A 22 -35.42 64.78 -4.76
N ALA A 23 -35.35 65.66 -5.75
CA ALA A 23 -35.59 65.34 -7.15
C ALA A 23 -34.66 64.24 -7.72
N SER A 24 -35.19 63.44 -8.64
CA SER A 24 -34.46 62.41 -9.37
C SER A 24 -33.28 62.99 -10.15
N ARG A 25 -32.05 62.74 -9.68
CA ARG A 25 -30.82 63.13 -10.40
C ARG A 25 -30.62 62.22 -11.62
N PRO A 26 -30.18 62.75 -12.78
CA PRO A 26 -29.97 61.94 -13.99
C PRO A 26 -28.85 60.92 -13.79
N SER A 27 -29.02 59.72 -14.34
CA SER A 27 -28.07 58.62 -14.23
C SER A 27 -26.75 58.95 -14.95
N ARG A 28 -25.73 59.36 -14.20
CA ARG A 28 -24.37 59.55 -14.73
C ARG A 28 -23.85 58.21 -15.27
N ARG A 29 -23.56 58.17 -16.58
CA ARG A 29 -23.01 57.01 -17.31
C ARG A 29 -21.65 56.56 -16.75
N ARG A 30 -21.64 55.76 -15.67
CA ARG A 30 -20.42 55.25 -15.01
C ARG A 30 -19.73 54.08 -15.73
N GLY A 31 -20.34 53.49 -16.76
CA GLY A 31 -19.81 52.28 -17.41
C GLY A 31 -18.54 52.47 -18.25
N ARG A 32 -18.42 53.55 -19.03
CA ARG A 32 -17.31 53.71 -20.00
C ARG A 32 -15.95 53.88 -19.33
N THR A 33 -15.85 54.68 -18.28
CA THR A 33 -14.59 54.87 -17.55
C THR A 33 -14.18 53.61 -16.80
N ALA A 34 -15.13 52.87 -16.21
CA ALA A 34 -14.86 51.60 -15.56
C ALA A 34 -14.32 50.54 -16.54
N LEU A 35 -14.90 50.43 -17.74
CA LEU A 35 -14.41 49.55 -18.80
C LEU A 35 -13.00 49.91 -19.28
N LEU A 36 -12.68 51.21 -19.42
CA LEU A 36 -11.33 51.66 -19.77
C LEU A 36 -10.30 51.34 -18.67
N ILE A 37 -10.66 51.53 -17.40
CA ILE A 37 -9.79 51.18 -16.26
C ILE A 37 -9.59 49.67 -16.17
N ALA A 38 -10.64 48.86 -16.33
CA ALA A 38 -10.55 47.40 -16.33
C ALA A 38 -9.71 46.88 -17.50
N GLY A 39 -9.88 47.44 -18.71
CA GLY A 39 -9.05 47.12 -19.87
C GLY A 39 -7.58 47.48 -19.66
N ALA A 40 -7.29 48.66 -19.09
CA ALA A 40 -5.94 49.07 -18.75
C ALA A 40 -5.30 48.18 -17.68
N ALA A 41 -6.06 47.75 -16.66
CA ALA A 41 -5.59 46.82 -15.65
C ALA A 41 -5.29 45.42 -16.21
N ALA A 42 -6.14 44.90 -17.09
CA ALA A 42 -5.93 43.62 -17.78
C ALA A 42 -4.69 43.68 -18.70
N LEU A 43 -4.55 44.74 -19.50
CA LEU A 43 -3.38 44.94 -20.36
C LEU A 43 -2.09 45.13 -19.54
N GLY A 44 -2.15 45.84 -18.41
CA GLY A 44 -1.03 45.98 -17.48
C GLY A 44 -0.59 44.65 -16.86
N LEU A 45 -1.54 43.78 -16.50
CA LEU A 45 -1.26 42.43 -16.02
C LEU A 45 -0.62 41.55 -17.10
N VAL A 46 -1.16 41.54 -18.32
CA VAL A 46 -0.61 40.75 -19.44
C VAL A 46 0.79 41.25 -19.83
N ALA A 47 0.98 42.56 -19.97
CA ALA A 47 2.30 43.12 -20.27
C ALA A 47 3.31 42.84 -19.14
N GLY A 48 2.88 42.96 -17.88
CA GLY A 48 3.70 42.66 -16.71
C GLY A 48 4.10 41.19 -16.59
N THR A 49 3.19 40.25 -16.86
CA THR A 49 3.50 38.82 -16.82
C THR A 49 4.37 38.39 -18.00
N CYS A 50 4.12 38.89 -19.22
CA CYS A 50 5.00 38.62 -20.36
C CYS A 50 6.42 39.18 -20.15
N ALA A 51 6.55 40.43 -19.67
CA ALA A 51 7.86 41.01 -19.36
C ALA A 51 8.56 40.27 -18.21
N GLY A 52 7.82 39.94 -17.13
CA GLY A 52 8.35 39.18 -16.00
C GLY A 52 8.74 37.74 -16.34
N TYR A 53 8.09 37.12 -17.33
CA TYR A 53 8.48 35.83 -17.89
C TYR A 53 9.77 35.94 -18.71
N LEU A 54 9.87 36.92 -19.62
CA LEU A 54 11.08 37.13 -20.43
C LEU A 54 12.32 37.39 -19.55
N VAL A 55 12.19 38.23 -18.51
CA VAL A 55 13.27 38.48 -17.53
C VAL A 55 13.68 37.22 -16.76
N GLN A 56 12.78 36.24 -16.57
CA GLN A 56 13.10 34.97 -15.92
C GLN A 56 13.66 33.92 -16.90
N ALA A 57 13.21 33.92 -18.16
CA ALA A 57 13.71 33.05 -19.21
C ALA A 57 15.12 33.43 -19.68
N ASP A 58 15.45 34.72 -19.65
CA ASP A 58 16.76 35.27 -20.05
C ASP A 58 17.76 35.37 -18.87
N ARG A 59 17.41 34.83 -17.69
CA ARG A 59 18.39 34.60 -16.63
C ARG A 59 19.25 33.41 -17.01
N GLU A 60 20.57 33.59 -16.97
CA GLU A 60 21.52 32.48 -17.10
C GLU A 60 21.11 31.33 -16.16
N PRO A 61 20.96 30.10 -16.68
CA PRO A 61 20.70 28.94 -15.85
C PRO A 61 21.77 28.83 -14.76
N THR A 62 21.34 28.83 -13.50
CA THR A 62 22.26 28.65 -12.37
C THR A 62 22.90 27.28 -12.55
N LYS A 63 24.20 27.26 -12.86
CA LYS A 63 24.93 26.03 -13.14
C LYS A 63 24.80 25.11 -11.94
N LEU A 64 24.24 23.93 -12.17
CA LEU A 64 24.20 22.88 -11.16
C LEU A 64 25.65 22.60 -10.70
N PRO A 65 25.87 22.30 -9.42
CA PRO A 65 27.17 21.80 -8.98
C PRO A 65 27.55 20.57 -9.82
N PRO A 66 28.82 20.42 -10.20
CA PRO A 66 29.25 19.31 -11.07
C PRO A 66 28.89 17.97 -10.42
N LEU A 67 28.20 17.11 -11.17
CA LEU A 67 27.86 15.74 -10.77
C LEU A 67 29.10 14.84 -10.62
N SER A 68 30.27 15.33 -11.02
CA SER A 68 31.57 14.75 -10.69
C SER A 68 31.78 14.81 -9.17
N GLN A 69 31.30 13.77 -8.48
CA GLN A 69 31.77 13.46 -7.13
C GLN A 69 33.31 13.45 -7.14
N PRO A 70 33.98 13.94 -6.08
CA PRO A 70 35.42 13.74 -5.96
C PRO A 70 35.68 12.23 -6.06
N THR A 71 36.59 11.82 -6.95
CA THR A 71 36.87 10.41 -7.20
C THR A 71 37.12 9.71 -5.88
N LEU A 72 36.16 8.89 -5.43
CA LEU A 72 36.29 8.15 -4.19
C LEU A 72 37.55 7.31 -4.31
N ALA A 73 38.41 7.39 -3.30
CA ALA A 73 39.67 6.65 -3.29
C ALA A 73 39.36 5.16 -3.20
N GLN A 74 39.19 4.52 -4.37
CA GLN A 74 38.90 3.11 -4.48
C GLN A 74 40.06 2.35 -3.83
N ALA A 75 39.73 1.52 -2.84
CA ALA A 75 40.72 0.79 -2.08
C ALA A 75 41.61 -0.03 -3.03
N LYS A 76 42.93 0.16 -2.93
CA LYS A 76 43.89 -0.61 -3.74
C LYS A 76 44.08 -1.99 -3.11
N GLY A 77 43.42 -2.98 -3.69
CA GLY A 77 43.47 -4.37 -3.30
C GLY A 77 42.32 -5.13 -3.95
N ASP A 78 42.30 -6.44 -3.77
CA ASP A 78 41.09 -7.21 -4.03
C ASP A 78 39.98 -6.69 -3.11
N GLY A 79 38.76 -6.55 -3.64
CA GLY A 79 37.61 -6.10 -2.85
C GLY A 79 37.30 -7.06 -1.70
N PRO A 80 36.39 -6.70 -0.78
CA PRO A 80 35.91 -7.67 0.21
C PRO A 80 35.43 -8.94 -0.51
N GLU A 81 35.81 -10.10 0.02
CA GLU A 81 35.38 -11.38 -0.56
C GLU A 81 33.86 -11.39 -0.74
N PRO A 82 33.33 -11.89 -1.87
CA PRO A 82 31.90 -12.07 -2.06
C PRO A 82 31.29 -12.80 -0.87
N LEU A 83 30.08 -12.41 -0.47
CA LEU A 83 29.39 -13.07 0.63
C LEU A 83 29.33 -14.57 0.37
N SER A 84 29.80 -15.36 1.34
CA SER A 84 29.69 -16.81 1.27
C SER A 84 28.21 -17.20 1.13
N ALA A 85 27.89 -18.32 0.46
CA ALA A 85 26.51 -18.75 0.22
C ALA A 85 25.67 -18.99 1.50
N ALA A 86 26.31 -19.01 2.68
CA ALA A 86 25.63 -19.04 3.99
C ALA A 86 25.23 -17.64 4.52
N ARG A 87 25.73 -16.57 3.90
CA ARG A 87 25.44 -15.15 4.17
C ARG A 87 24.72 -14.47 3.01
N ASP A 88 24.90 -14.96 1.78
CA ASP A 88 24.11 -14.55 0.62
C ASP A 88 22.81 -15.37 0.53
N HIS A 89 21.73 -14.81 1.07
CA HIS A 89 20.39 -15.39 0.97
C HIS A 89 19.87 -15.45 -0.48
N LYS A 90 20.41 -14.65 -1.40
CA LYS A 90 19.99 -14.67 -2.80
C LYS A 90 20.40 -15.96 -3.50
N VAL A 91 21.57 -16.53 -3.17
CA VAL A 91 21.98 -17.88 -3.64
C VAL A 91 20.96 -18.95 -3.24
N LYS A 92 20.29 -18.77 -2.10
CA LYS A 92 19.27 -19.69 -1.58
C LYS A 92 17.92 -19.48 -2.28
N THR A 93 17.47 -18.25 -2.50
CA THR A 93 16.20 -17.95 -3.23
C THR A 93 16.31 -18.14 -4.74
N ASP A 94 17.49 -18.03 -5.34
CA ASP A 94 17.75 -18.39 -6.74
C ASP A 94 17.69 -19.92 -7.00
N GLY A 95 17.85 -20.74 -5.96
CA GLY A 95 17.79 -22.20 -6.03
C GLY A 95 16.39 -22.80 -6.30
N ASP A 96 16.13 -24.01 -5.80
CA ASP A 96 14.80 -24.64 -5.85
C ASP A 96 13.95 -24.15 -4.67
N LEU A 97 13.13 -23.13 -4.93
CA LEU A 97 12.29 -22.45 -3.94
C LEU A 97 11.40 -23.40 -3.12
N ARG A 98 10.98 -24.55 -3.69
CA ARG A 98 10.21 -25.57 -2.97
C ARG A 98 10.95 -26.17 -1.78
N ARG A 99 12.30 -26.13 -1.79
CA ARG A 99 13.12 -26.57 -0.64
C ARG A 99 12.97 -25.64 0.56
N LEU A 100 12.50 -24.40 0.34
CA LEU A 100 12.26 -23.38 1.37
C LEU A 100 10.83 -23.40 1.93
N LEU A 101 9.90 -24.10 1.27
CA LEU A 101 8.55 -24.36 1.79
C LEU A 101 8.57 -25.31 2.98
N LEU A 102 7.75 -25.03 4.00
CA LEU A 102 7.48 -25.95 5.11
C LEU A 102 7.06 -27.34 4.61
N ARG A 103 7.53 -28.37 5.31
CA ARG A 103 7.11 -29.76 5.04
C ARG A 103 5.74 -30.00 5.68
N LYS A 104 4.85 -30.68 4.95
CA LYS A 104 3.56 -31.13 5.50
C LYS A 104 3.79 -31.98 6.77
N PRO A 105 2.99 -31.83 7.84
CA PRO A 105 3.07 -32.68 9.03
C PRO A 105 2.85 -34.16 8.72
N ALA A 106 3.47 -35.05 9.51
CA ALA A 106 3.21 -36.48 9.40
C ALA A 106 1.72 -36.81 9.66
N GLY A 107 1.13 -37.69 8.84
CA GLY A 107 -0.28 -38.04 8.92
C GLY A 107 -1.26 -37.03 8.31
N SER A 108 -0.78 -35.89 7.79
CA SER A 108 -1.61 -34.96 7.01
C SER A 108 -1.82 -35.44 5.57
N LYS A 109 -2.98 -35.11 4.99
CA LYS A 109 -3.28 -35.41 3.57
C LYS A 109 -2.69 -34.35 2.66
N GLU A 110 -2.38 -34.75 1.43
CA GLU A 110 -2.10 -33.78 0.37
C GLU A 110 -3.40 -33.07 -0.07
N PRO A 111 -3.31 -31.77 -0.41
CA PRO A 111 -4.45 -30.97 -0.83
C PRO A 111 -4.84 -31.29 -2.27
N ASP A 112 -6.13 -31.52 -2.50
CA ASP A 112 -6.75 -31.61 -3.82
C ASP A 112 -7.13 -30.24 -4.40
N TRP A 113 -7.28 -29.22 -3.54
CA TRP A 113 -7.63 -27.85 -3.93
C TRP A 113 -6.46 -27.01 -4.46
N LEU A 114 -5.21 -27.44 -4.31
CA LEU A 114 -4.06 -26.67 -4.81
C LEU A 114 -3.73 -27.01 -6.26
N ALA A 115 -3.99 -26.05 -7.15
CA ALA A 115 -3.54 -26.07 -8.54
C ALA A 115 -2.01 -25.94 -8.62
N SER A 116 -1.29 -27.04 -8.40
CA SER A 116 0.18 -27.07 -8.46
C SER A 116 0.72 -28.26 -9.25
N SER A 117 1.77 -28.03 -10.03
CA SER A 117 2.50 -29.07 -10.74
C SER A 117 3.80 -29.39 -9.99
N GLY A 118 3.75 -30.41 -9.13
CA GLY A 118 4.92 -30.81 -8.31
C GLY A 118 5.39 -29.71 -7.34
N GLY A 119 4.46 -28.96 -6.76
CA GLY A 119 4.73 -27.86 -5.83
C GLY A 119 5.14 -26.53 -6.49
N TRP A 120 5.06 -26.42 -7.82
CA TRP A 120 5.18 -25.15 -8.54
C TRP A 120 3.80 -24.64 -8.97
N MET A 121 3.66 -23.32 -8.99
CA MET A 121 2.60 -22.58 -9.67
C MET A 121 3.25 -21.66 -10.71
N ASP A 122 2.73 -21.71 -11.93
CA ASP A 122 3.04 -20.69 -12.94
C ASP A 122 2.19 -19.43 -12.72
N ILE A 123 2.45 -18.39 -13.50
CA ILE A 123 1.77 -17.10 -13.41
C ILE A 123 0.26 -17.20 -13.64
N ALA A 124 -0.20 -18.14 -14.47
CA ALA A 124 -1.63 -18.31 -14.74
C ALA A 124 -2.31 -19.02 -13.58
N ALA A 125 -1.71 -20.11 -13.07
CA ALA A 125 -2.21 -20.83 -11.90
C ALA A 125 -2.24 -19.96 -10.64
N TYR A 126 -1.26 -19.07 -10.46
CA TYR A 126 -1.23 -18.14 -9.33
C TYR A 126 -2.24 -16.99 -9.48
N ALA A 127 -2.43 -16.44 -10.68
CA ALA A 127 -3.45 -15.42 -10.94
C ALA A 127 -4.89 -15.96 -10.83
N ASP A 128 -5.14 -17.23 -11.13
CA ASP A 128 -6.49 -17.84 -11.13
C ASP A 128 -7.11 -17.93 -9.72
N ASP A 129 -6.30 -17.84 -8.66
CA ASP A 129 -6.79 -17.79 -7.27
C ASP A 129 -7.37 -16.42 -6.88
N TYR A 130 -7.17 -15.38 -7.69
CA TYR A 130 -7.66 -14.02 -7.41
C TYR A 130 -9.07 -13.79 -7.96
N THR A 131 -9.82 -12.87 -7.35
CA THR A 131 -11.20 -12.54 -7.78
C THR A 131 -11.28 -12.04 -9.23
N ARG A 132 -10.17 -11.51 -9.79
CA ARG A 132 -10.08 -11.04 -11.18
C ARG A 132 -8.78 -11.52 -11.84
N PRO A 133 -8.69 -12.79 -12.28
CA PRO A 133 -7.44 -13.38 -12.77
C PRO A 133 -6.78 -12.64 -13.93
N GLY A 134 -7.58 -12.06 -14.83
CA GLY A 134 -7.06 -11.29 -15.97
C GLY A 134 -6.43 -9.95 -15.60
N ASP A 135 -6.93 -9.29 -14.55
CA ASP A 135 -6.32 -8.08 -13.98
C ASP A 135 -5.02 -8.44 -13.26
N GLU A 136 -5.08 -9.46 -12.40
CA GLU A 136 -3.94 -9.94 -11.61
C GLU A 136 -2.78 -10.42 -12.49
N PHE A 137 -3.07 -11.20 -13.54
CA PHE A 137 -2.06 -11.60 -14.51
C PHE A 137 -1.33 -10.38 -15.12
N GLY A 138 -2.06 -9.30 -15.40
CA GLY A 138 -1.48 -8.04 -15.89
C GLY A 138 -0.58 -7.35 -14.87
N ILE A 139 -0.98 -7.36 -13.59
CA ILE A 139 -0.17 -6.85 -12.47
C ILE A 139 1.12 -7.67 -12.35
N LEU A 140 1.02 -8.99 -12.29
CA LEU A 140 2.16 -9.91 -12.15
C LEU A 140 3.17 -9.85 -13.30
N VAL A 141 2.72 -9.51 -14.51
CA VAL A 141 3.63 -9.23 -15.64
C VAL A 141 4.42 -7.93 -15.41
N ASN A 142 3.79 -6.89 -14.87
CA ASN A 142 4.46 -5.61 -14.57
C ASN A 142 5.37 -5.71 -13.33
N ASP A 143 4.98 -6.49 -12.33
CA ASP A 143 5.75 -6.80 -11.12
C ASP A 143 6.84 -7.85 -11.35
N GLU A 144 6.98 -8.31 -12.60
CA GLU A 144 8.07 -9.17 -13.05
C GLU A 144 8.08 -10.53 -12.33
N PHE A 145 6.91 -11.12 -12.15
CA PHE A 145 6.73 -12.46 -11.59
C PHE A 145 7.68 -13.47 -12.26
N ARG A 146 8.44 -14.19 -11.43
CA ARG A 146 9.45 -15.15 -11.87
C ARG A 146 8.98 -16.59 -11.71
N ARG A 147 8.37 -16.92 -10.57
CA ARG A 147 7.82 -18.24 -10.20
C ARG A 147 7.16 -18.20 -8.83
N ALA A 148 6.15 -19.03 -8.60
CA ALA A 148 5.62 -19.30 -7.27
C ALA A 148 5.81 -20.78 -6.89
N ALA A 149 6.24 -21.04 -5.67
CA ALA A 149 6.29 -22.38 -5.08
C ALA A 149 5.21 -22.49 -4.01
N VAL A 150 4.48 -23.60 -3.97
CA VAL A 150 3.37 -23.81 -3.03
C VAL A 150 3.44 -25.16 -2.33
N THR A 151 3.02 -25.17 -1.07
CA THR A 151 2.74 -26.37 -0.27
C THR A 151 1.42 -26.18 0.46
N GLY A 152 0.80 -27.28 0.85
CA GLY A 152 -0.38 -27.26 1.69
C GLY A 152 -0.69 -28.64 2.23
N TRP A 153 -1.63 -28.72 3.15
CA TRP A 153 -2.06 -29.99 3.75
C TRP A 153 -3.41 -29.87 4.46
N GLU A 154 -4.11 -30.99 4.57
CA GLU A 154 -5.33 -31.12 5.37
C GLU A 154 -5.07 -31.96 6.64
N VAL A 155 -5.62 -31.51 7.77
CA VAL A 155 -5.68 -32.25 9.03
C VAL A 155 -7.15 -32.50 9.39
N GLY A 156 -7.54 -33.78 9.51
CA GLY A 156 -8.93 -34.16 9.74
C GLY A 156 -9.79 -33.98 8.48
N SER A 157 -10.79 -33.10 8.56
CA SER A 157 -11.81 -32.87 7.51
C SER A 157 -12.06 -31.41 7.16
N THR A 158 -11.48 -30.47 7.91
CA THR A 158 -11.78 -29.03 7.81
C THR A 158 -10.57 -28.14 8.00
N TYR A 159 -9.59 -28.54 8.81
CA TYR A 159 -8.37 -27.76 9.03
C TYR A 159 -7.43 -27.88 7.84
N ARG A 160 -7.22 -26.78 7.13
CA ARG A 160 -6.43 -26.69 5.90
C ARG A 160 -5.37 -25.61 6.04
N VAL A 161 -4.18 -25.88 5.51
CA VAL A 161 -3.09 -24.90 5.44
C VAL A 161 -2.60 -24.79 4.01
N THR A 162 -2.34 -23.57 3.56
CA THR A 162 -1.65 -23.24 2.31
C THR A 162 -0.48 -22.30 2.62
N VAL A 163 0.67 -22.53 2.01
CA VAL A 163 1.84 -21.65 2.10
C VAL A 163 2.40 -21.44 0.70
N ARG A 164 2.57 -20.19 0.29
CA ARG A 164 3.14 -19.78 -1.00
C ARG A 164 4.43 -19.00 -0.76
N LEU A 165 5.38 -19.19 -1.66
CA LEU A 165 6.56 -18.36 -1.81
C LEU A 165 6.56 -17.84 -3.25
N VAL A 166 6.35 -16.53 -3.42
CA VAL A 166 6.21 -15.88 -4.72
C VAL A 166 7.48 -15.08 -4.98
N GLN A 167 8.22 -15.43 -6.03
CA GLN A 167 9.46 -14.75 -6.38
C GLN A 167 9.25 -13.81 -7.57
N PHE A 168 9.76 -12.60 -7.44
CA PHE A 168 9.76 -11.55 -8.45
C PHE A 168 11.19 -11.28 -8.95
N ARG A 169 11.35 -10.43 -9.97
CA ARG A 169 12.70 -10.00 -10.42
C ARG A 169 13.19 -8.77 -9.67
N GLN A 170 12.28 -7.84 -9.36
CA GLN A 170 12.57 -6.57 -8.71
C GLN A 170 13.64 -5.74 -9.45
N GLU A 171 13.58 -5.76 -10.78
CA GLU A 171 14.39 -4.89 -11.65
C GLU A 171 13.75 -3.49 -11.73
N ASN A 172 12.42 -3.40 -11.65
CA ASN A 172 11.66 -2.13 -11.76
C ASN A 172 10.86 -1.70 -10.52
N SER A 173 10.50 -2.62 -9.60
CA SER A 173 9.71 -2.34 -8.38
C SER A 173 10.18 -3.19 -7.19
N MET A 174 9.68 -2.92 -5.99
CA MET A 174 9.87 -3.79 -4.81
C MET A 174 8.72 -4.80 -4.69
N ALA A 175 8.39 -5.45 -5.80
CA ALA A 175 7.21 -6.32 -5.96
C ALA A 175 6.97 -7.33 -4.83
N ALA A 176 8.00 -7.89 -4.18
CA ALA A 176 7.82 -8.79 -3.04
C ALA A 176 7.29 -8.06 -1.79
N ALA A 177 7.76 -6.84 -1.54
CA ALA A 177 7.25 -5.98 -0.48
C ALA A 177 5.87 -5.43 -0.83
N ASP A 178 5.69 -4.97 -2.08
CA ASP A 178 4.43 -4.40 -2.56
C ASP A 178 3.30 -5.44 -2.56
N ASN A 179 3.57 -6.68 -3.00
CA ASN A 179 2.66 -7.82 -2.87
C ASN A 179 2.33 -8.11 -1.39
N SER A 180 3.33 -8.22 -0.51
CA SER A 180 3.09 -8.49 0.91
C SER A 180 2.25 -7.39 1.57
N ASN A 181 2.51 -6.11 1.25
CA ASN A 181 1.75 -4.98 1.77
C ASN A 181 0.31 -4.98 1.25
N ASN A 182 0.09 -5.27 -0.03
CA ASN A 182 -1.25 -5.40 -0.59
C ASN A 182 -2.05 -6.53 0.10
N GLN A 183 -1.44 -7.68 0.40
CA GLN A 183 -2.14 -8.74 1.15
C GLN A 183 -2.47 -8.32 2.59
N GLN A 184 -1.57 -7.60 3.27
CA GLN A 184 -1.84 -7.01 4.59
C GLN A 184 -3.01 -6.01 4.53
N ASP A 185 -3.01 -5.11 3.55
CA ASP A 185 -4.10 -4.18 3.28
C ASP A 185 -5.43 -4.89 3.02
N TRP A 186 -5.45 -6.12 2.50
CA TRP A 186 -6.68 -6.91 2.35
C TRP A 186 -7.11 -7.55 3.67
N ALA A 187 -6.18 -8.18 4.39
CA ALA A 187 -6.42 -8.78 5.70
C ALA A 187 -7.03 -7.78 6.72
N GLU A 188 -6.55 -6.54 6.70
CA GLU A 188 -6.98 -5.48 7.63
C GLU A 188 -8.35 -4.88 7.32
N LYS A 189 -8.91 -5.10 6.12
CA LYS A 189 -10.26 -4.64 5.74
C LYS A 189 -11.35 -5.52 6.32
N ASP A 190 -11.05 -6.78 6.66
CA ASP A 190 -12.03 -7.73 7.17
C ASP A 190 -12.39 -7.43 8.63
N ALA A 191 -13.70 -7.32 8.88
CA ALA A 191 -14.24 -7.00 10.20
C ALA A 191 -13.92 -8.11 11.22
N GLY A 192 -13.62 -7.71 12.45
CA GLY A 192 -13.27 -8.66 13.51
C GLY A 192 -11.90 -9.32 13.34
N THR A 193 -10.94 -8.65 12.70
CA THR A 193 -9.57 -9.17 12.54
C THR A 193 -8.64 -8.70 13.68
N ASP A 194 -8.00 -9.65 14.35
CA ASP A 194 -6.87 -9.40 15.26
C ASP A 194 -5.54 -9.59 14.51
N SER A 195 -4.58 -8.68 14.73
CA SER A 195 -3.29 -8.65 13.98
C SER A 195 -2.06 -8.56 14.88
N TRP A 196 -0.95 -9.19 14.50
CA TRP A 196 0.34 -9.11 15.20
C TRP A 196 1.53 -9.23 14.25
N GLY A 197 2.60 -8.46 14.51
CA GLY A 197 3.86 -8.62 13.79
C GLY A 197 4.50 -9.98 14.00
N ILE A 198 5.10 -10.54 12.94
CA ILE A 198 5.79 -11.83 12.92
C ILE A 198 7.24 -11.64 13.40
N PRO A 199 7.67 -12.29 14.49
CA PRO A 199 9.05 -12.19 14.98
C PRO A 199 10.11 -12.52 13.92
N GLY A 200 11.19 -11.75 13.89
CA GLY A 200 12.28 -11.93 12.90
C GLY A 200 11.97 -11.42 11.49
N THR A 201 10.83 -10.75 11.30
CA THR A 201 10.50 -9.97 10.10
C THR A 201 10.58 -8.46 10.42
N GLY A 202 10.54 -7.61 9.39
CA GLY A 202 10.48 -6.16 9.58
C GLY A 202 9.04 -5.66 9.74
N ASP A 203 8.27 -5.87 8.69
CA ASP A 203 6.88 -5.44 8.45
C ASP A 203 5.94 -6.64 8.25
N GLY A 204 6.39 -7.88 8.49
CA GLY A 204 5.56 -9.06 8.31
C GLY A 204 4.49 -9.18 9.39
N MET A 205 3.25 -9.47 8.99
CA MET A 205 2.08 -9.47 9.85
C MET A 205 1.29 -10.78 9.75
N ALA A 206 0.74 -11.22 10.90
CA ALA A 206 -0.15 -12.37 11.00
C ALA A 206 -1.50 -11.94 11.58
N TYR A 207 -2.57 -12.46 11.00
CA TYR A 207 -3.96 -12.06 11.18
C TYR A 207 -4.82 -13.27 11.58
N VAL A 208 -5.83 -13.03 12.41
CA VAL A 208 -6.87 -14.00 12.78
C VAL A 208 -8.22 -13.32 12.65
N HIS A 209 -9.10 -13.84 11.79
CA HIS A 209 -10.46 -13.34 11.66
C HIS A 209 -11.34 -14.03 12.70
N THR A 210 -11.84 -13.25 13.67
CA THR A 210 -12.61 -13.75 14.81
C THR A 210 -14.07 -14.09 14.45
N GLU A 211 -14.59 -13.50 13.37
CA GLU A 211 -15.89 -13.81 12.80
C GLU A 211 -15.75 -14.81 11.63
N PRO A 212 -16.56 -15.88 11.57
CA PRO A 212 -16.51 -16.82 10.46
C PRO A 212 -17.31 -16.33 9.25
N THR A 213 -16.79 -16.56 8.04
CA THR A 213 -17.61 -16.50 6.84
C THR A 213 -18.69 -17.59 6.91
N THR A 214 -19.95 -17.23 6.67
CA THR A 214 -21.08 -18.17 6.71
C THR A 214 -21.85 -18.20 5.40
N LYS A 215 -22.25 -19.39 4.96
CA LYS A 215 -23.04 -19.63 3.75
C LYS A 215 -24.04 -20.75 3.99
N ALA A 216 -25.30 -20.56 3.60
CA ALA A 216 -26.33 -21.57 3.78
C ALA A 216 -25.94 -22.90 3.11
N GLY A 217 -26.04 -24.00 3.86
CA GLY A 217 -25.63 -25.34 3.41
C GLY A 217 -24.16 -25.69 3.65
N TYR A 218 -23.35 -24.78 4.22
CA TYR A 218 -21.94 -24.99 4.54
C TYR A 218 -21.69 -24.83 6.05
N LEU A 219 -20.58 -25.39 6.53
CA LEU A 219 -20.08 -25.07 7.88
C LEU A 219 -19.57 -23.61 7.90
N PRO A 220 -19.59 -22.94 9.07
CA PRO A 220 -18.87 -21.68 9.25
C PRO A 220 -17.40 -21.86 8.88
N LEU A 221 -16.78 -20.86 8.26
CA LEU A 221 -15.39 -20.88 7.84
C LEU A 221 -14.61 -19.78 8.56
N TYR A 222 -13.76 -20.17 9.50
CA TYR A 222 -12.80 -19.27 10.14
C TYR A 222 -11.51 -19.24 9.31
N GLY A 223 -10.89 -18.06 9.24
CA GLY A 223 -9.61 -17.85 8.57
C GLY A 223 -8.55 -17.29 9.51
N ALA A 224 -7.29 -17.58 9.21
CA ALA A 224 -6.14 -16.86 9.71
C ALA A 224 -5.09 -16.83 8.61
N GLU A 225 -4.37 -15.72 8.47
CA GLU A 225 -3.40 -15.53 7.40
C GLU A 225 -2.12 -14.84 7.88
N ALA A 226 -1.04 -14.98 7.13
CA ALA A 226 0.23 -14.32 7.44
C ALA A 226 0.99 -13.97 6.17
N HIS A 227 1.46 -12.72 6.14
CA HIS A 227 2.06 -12.08 4.97
C HIS A 227 3.36 -11.41 5.38
N ALA A 228 4.45 -11.76 4.71
CA ALA A 228 5.78 -11.19 4.96
C ALA A 228 6.64 -11.33 3.70
N TRP A 229 7.80 -10.66 3.66
CA TRP A 229 8.73 -10.79 2.54
C TRP A 229 10.20 -10.84 2.99
N ARG A 230 11.08 -11.33 2.12
CA ARG A 230 12.54 -11.30 2.31
C ARG A 230 13.25 -11.27 0.95
N GLY A 231 13.89 -10.14 0.65
CA GLY A 231 14.63 -9.98 -0.60
C GLY A 231 13.68 -9.88 -1.81
N ASP A 232 13.76 -10.86 -2.71
CA ASP A 232 12.94 -10.98 -3.93
C ASP A 232 11.76 -11.96 -3.80
N VAL A 233 11.46 -12.43 -2.58
CA VAL A 233 10.41 -13.42 -2.29
C VAL A 233 9.39 -12.87 -1.29
N ALA A 234 8.12 -12.88 -1.68
CA ALA A 234 6.97 -12.75 -0.77
C ALA A 234 6.57 -14.12 -0.23
N MET A 235 6.14 -14.16 1.04
CA MET A 235 5.54 -15.29 1.73
C MET A 235 4.08 -14.98 2.01
N GLU A 236 3.20 -15.83 1.53
CA GLU A 236 1.77 -15.77 1.81
C GLU A 236 1.35 -17.08 2.48
N MET A 237 0.48 -17.01 3.48
CA MET A 237 0.05 -18.18 4.24
C MET A 237 -1.40 -18.04 4.67
N TRP A 238 -2.18 -19.12 4.52
CA TRP A 238 -3.56 -19.19 4.98
C TRP A 238 -3.83 -20.48 5.75
N ILE A 239 -4.65 -20.35 6.79
CA ILE A 239 -5.24 -21.44 7.56
C ILE A 239 -6.74 -21.25 7.53
N TYR A 240 -7.47 -22.32 7.22
CA TYR A 240 -8.93 -22.35 7.31
C TYR A 240 -9.39 -23.53 8.14
N ASP A 241 -10.44 -23.35 8.95
CA ASP A 241 -11.11 -24.43 9.69
C ASP A 241 -12.59 -24.08 9.95
N SER A 242 -13.39 -25.09 10.32
CA SER A 242 -14.78 -24.90 10.77
C SER A 242 -14.91 -24.45 12.23
N LYS A 243 -13.78 -24.12 12.87
CA LYS A 243 -13.64 -23.74 14.28
C LYS A 243 -12.73 -22.52 14.38
N PRO A 244 -12.87 -21.69 15.44
CA PRO A 244 -11.99 -20.55 15.66
C PRO A 244 -10.51 -20.96 15.65
N ILE A 245 -9.71 -20.25 14.85
CA ILE A 245 -8.27 -20.44 14.77
C ILE A 245 -7.62 -19.48 15.77
N GLY A 246 -6.75 -19.99 16.64
CA GLY A 246 -6.03 -19.14 17.60
C GLY A 246 -4.72 -18.58 17.03
N LYS A 247 -4.32 -17.37 17.45
CA LYS A 247 -3.04 -16.71 17.12
C LYS A 247 -1.85 -17.66 17.00
N LYS A 248 -1.70 -18.58 17.97
CA LYS A 248 -0.57 -19.51 18.02
C LYS A 248 -0.47 -20.40 16.77
N ALA A 249 -1.59 -20.80 16.18
CA ALA A 249 -1.60 -21.70 15.03
C ALA A 249 -0.94 -21.05 13.79
N ILE A 250 -1.31 -19.80 13.50
CA ILE A 250 -0.73 -19.03 12.38
C ILE A 250 0.69 -18.55 12.70
N MET A 251 0.91 -18.00 13.90
CA MET A 251 2.22 -17.44 14.27
C MET A 251 3.33 -18.52 14.30
N ASP A 252 3.07 -19.68 14.90
CA ASP A 252 4.02 -20.80 14.92
C ASP A 252 4.40 -21.29 13.51
N LEU A 253 3.49 -21.16 12.52
CA LEU A 253 3.76 -21.53 11.13
C LEU A 253 4.53 -20.43 10.39
N ALA A 254 4.12 -19.17 10.54
CA ALA A 254 4.76 -18.02 9.92
C ALA A 254 6.22 -17.87 10.36
N GLU A 255 6.51 -17.91 11.67
CA GLU A 255 7.87 -17.86 12.20
C GLU A 255 8.77 -18.94 11.58
N ARG A 256 8.34 -20.21 11.62
CA ARG A 256 9.09 -21.34 11.03
C ARG A 256 9.24 -21.25 9.52
N GLN A 257 8.34 -20.57 8.80
CA GLN A 257 8.50 -20.35 7.36
C GLN A 257 9.52 -19.24 7.09
N MET A 258 9.51 -18.16 7.87
CA MET A 258 10.48 -17.06 7.77
C MET A 258 11.89 -17.43 8.25
N GLU A 259 12.04 -18.39 9.17
CA GLU A 259 13.32 -19.03 9.49
C GLU A 259 13.91 -19.81 8.30
N ARG A 260 13.07 -20.29 7.38
CA ARG A 260 13.49 -21.12 6.24
C ARG A 260 13.79 -20.32 4.97
N LEU A 261 13.46 -19.03 4.91
CA LEU A 261 13.89 -18.07 3.88
C LEU A 261 15.27 -17.49 4.16
#